data_AF-A0A2I0NFA1-F1
#
_entry.id   AF-A0A2I0NFA1-F1
#
_cell.length_a   1.000
_cell.length_b   1.000
_cell.length_c   1.000
_cell.angle_alpha   90.00
_cell.angle_beta   90.00
_cell.angle_gamma   90.00
#
_symmetry.space_group_name_H-M   'P 1'
#
loop_
_entity.id
_entity.type
_entity.pdbx_description
1 polymer ?
#
loop_
_entity_poly.entity_id
_entity_poly.type
_entity_poly.pdbx_seq_one_letter_code
_entity_poly.pdbx_strand_id
1 'polypeptide(L)'
;SGGFVLSLMKNILNKGYTSVRKEKQDFVFNGTSVNNPISLKEIQDHFISESRNLSSLRTTNTIGYREKWLHCLLIEQMQDNGLSGLDLDFLYYETPAGKVKRNRQFGREHIDILAKDRKDSSLAVVEVKKEGTDIGSAVSQGLSYIGWLWEHKKHLKPRIKQVGWGVSIDSLRLVIIAPDVDIQNFALDAVSKEWIEMYNCKVNLVSINQDWGRNENVSVTGNFEIG
;
A
#
# COMPACT_ATOMS: atom_id res chain seq x y z
N SER A 1 30.74 -25.81 0.10
CA SER A 1 30.12 -25.24 -1.11
C SER A 1 28.68 -24.90 -0.79
N GLY A 2 28.35 -23.61 -0.66
CA GLY A 2 26.98 -23.17 -0.35
C GLY A 2 26.23 -22.87 -1.64
N GLY A 3 25.35 -23.77 -2.07
CA GLY A 3 24.43 -23.47 -3.16
C GLY A 3 23.31 -22.55 -2.67
N PHE A 4 22.86 -21.63 -3.52
CA PHE A 4 21.71 -20.76 -3.25
C PHE A 4 20.48 -21.30 -3.98
N VAL A 5 19.31 -21.29 -3.34
CA VAL A 5 18.04 -21.64 -3.99
C VAL A 5 17.19 -20.39 -4.12
N LEU A 6 16.93 -19.96 -5.35
CA LEU A 6 15.93 -18.93 -5.63
C LEU A 6 14.59 -19.63 -5.87
N SER A 7 13.56 -19.32 -5.08
CA SER A 7 12.20 -19.82 -5.33
C SER A 7 11.36 -18.72 -5.96
N LEU A 8 10.84 -18.94 -7.17
CA LEU A 8 9.89 -18.03 -7.82
C LEU A 8 8.49 -18.66 -7.85
N MET A 9 7.47 -17.82 -7.76
CA MET A 9 6.06 -18.23 -7.78
C MET A 9 5.44 -17.76 -9.08
N LYS A 10 5.03 -18.68 -9.95
CA LYS A 10 4.33 -18.36 -11.19
C LYS A 10 2.82 -18.40 -10.95
N ASN A 11 2.12 -17.30 -11.24
CA ASN A 11 0.66 -17.31 -11.26
C ASN A 11 0.18 -18.03 -12.52
N ILE A 12 -0.67 -19.04 -12.37
CA ILE A 12 -1.35 -19.70 -13.48
C ILE A 12 -2.71 -19.05 -13.62
N LEU A 13 -2.94 -18.44 -14.78
CA LEU A 13 -4.14 -17.68 -15.07
C LEU A 13 -5.12 -18.52 -15.89
N ASN A 14 -6.43 -18.36 -15.68
CA ASN A 14 -7.44 -18.86 -16.61
C ASN A 14 -7.58 -17.95 -17.84
N LYS A 15 -8.46 -18.31 -18.78
CA LYS A 15 -8.75 -17.50 -19.98
C LYS A 15 -9.28 -16.09 -19.68
N GLY A 16 -9.74 -15.83 -18.45
CA GLY A 16 -10.17 -14.52 -17.97
C GLY A 16 -9.11 -13.76 -17.16
N TYR A 17 -7.84 -14.19 -17.22
CA TYR A 17 -6.71 -13.60 -16.48
C TYR A 17 -6.84 -13.62 -14.94
N THR A 18 -7.77 -14.40 -14.39
CA THR A 18 -7.85 -14.65 -12.94
C THR A 18 -6.83 -15.72 -12.57
N SER A 19 -6.00 -15.46 -11.55
CA SER A 19 -5.10 -16.46 -11.00
C SER A 19 -5.90 -17.63 -10.41
N VAL A 20 -5.77 -18.81 -11.00
CA VAL A 20 -6.46 -20.05 -10.56
C VAL A 20 -5.59 -20.95 -9.70
N ARG A 21 -4.26 -20.87 -9.84
CA ARG A 21 -3.30 -21.53 -8.95
C ARG A 21 -1.95 -20.81 -9.00
N LYS A 22 -1.11 -21.05 -7.99
CA LYS A 22 0.30 -20.64 -8.02
C LYS A 22 1.16 -21.88 -8.13
N GLU A 23 2.14 -21.84 -9.02
CA GLU A 23 3.11 -22.91 -9.22
C GLU A 23 4.45 -22.44 -8.67
N LYS A 24 4.98 -23.17 -7.68
CA LYS A 24 6.28 -22.89 -7.10
C LYS A 24 7.35 -23.50 -8.00
N GLN A 25 8.32 -22.69 -8.40
CA GLN A 25 9.48 -23.14 -9.15
C GLN A 25 10.75 -22.80 -8.37
N ASP A 26 11.51 -23.83 -8.00
CA ASP A 26 12.76 -23.70 -7.26
C ASP A 26 13.94 -23.76 -8.23
N PHE A 27 14.84 -22.78 -8.13
CA PHE A 27 16.03 -22.61 -8.95
C PHE A 27 17.26 -22.83 -8.07
N VAL A 28 17.90 -23.98 -8.21
CA VAL A 28 19.07 -24.36 -7.40
C VAL A 28 20.35 -23.94 -8.11
N PHE A 29 21.05 -22.95 -7.56
CA PHE A 29 22.37 -22.51 -8.01
C PHE A 29 23.45 -23.20 -7.16
N ASN A 30 23.77 -24.43 -7.52
CA ASN A 30 24.83 -25.23 -6.87
C ASN A 30 26.03 -25.53 -7.79
N GLY A 31 26.14 -24.84 -8.94
CA GLY A 31 27.26 -25.02 -9.88
C GLY A 31 27.35 -26.41 -10.54
N THR A 32 26.43 -27.32 -10.22
CA THR A 32 26.42 -28.72 -10.68
C THR A 32 24.98 -29.24 -10.83
N SER A 33 24.07 -28.50 -11.48
CA SER A 33 22.75 -29.06 -11.76
C SER A 33 22.84 -30.07 -12.92
N VAL A 34 22.85 -31.35 -12.57
CA VAL A 34 22.93 -32.50 -13.50
C VAL A 34 21.62 -32.70 -14.29
N ASN A 35 20.53 -32.01 -13.95
CA ASN A 35 19.27 -32.04 -14.70
C ASN A 35 18.87 -30.62 -15.12
N ASN A 36 19.29 -30.23 -16.34
CA ASN A 36 19.04 -28.95 -17.01
C ASN A 36 19.37 -27.69 -16.19
N PRO A 37 20.61 -27.17 -16.28
CA PRO A 37 20.86 -25.81 -15.82
C PRO A 37 19.97 -24.86 -16.62
N ILE A 38 19.00 -24.25 -15.93
CA ILE A 38 18.21 -23.14 -16.49
C ILE A 38 19.22 -22.09 -16.92
N SER A 39 19.31 -21.88 -18.22
CA SER A 39 20.23 -20.95 -18.84
C SER A 39 19.93 -19.52 -18.38
N LEU A 40 20.94 -18.65 -18.38
CA LEU A 40 20.75 -17.22 -18.15
C LEU A 40 19.64 -16.63 -19.03
N LYS A 41 19.49 -17.19 -20.25
CA LYS A 41 18.44 -16.82 -21.19
C LYS A 41 17.05 -17.16 -20.67
N GLU A 42 16.82 -18.34 -20.08
CA GLU A 42 15.51 -18.70 -19.52
C GLU A 42 15.13 -17.84 -18.31
N ILE A 43 16.11 -17.41 -17.52
CA ILE A 43 15.91 -16.43 -16.44
C ILE A 43 15.51 -15.08 -17.02
N GLN A 44 16.23 -14.60 -18.04
CA GLN A 44 15.91 -13.35 -18.73
C GLN A 44 14.52 -13.40 -19.38
N ASP A 45 14.20 -14.50 -20.06
CA ASP A 45 12.89 -14.71 -20.70
C ASP A 45 11.76 -14.73 -19.66
N HIS A 46 12.00 -15.29 -18.46
CA HIS A 46 11.05 -15.22 -17.35
C HIS A 46 10.82 -13.77 -16.89
N PHE A 47 11.88 -13.00 -16.66
CA PHE A 47 11.75 -11.58 -16.27
C PHE A 47 11.09 -10.72 -17.37
N ILE A 48 11.40 -10.98 -18.65
CA ILE A 48 10.74 -10.32 -19.77
C ILE A 48 9.25 -10.68 -19.82
N SER A 49 8.90 -11.96 -19.60
CA SER A 49 7.51 -12.40 -19.55
C SER A 49 6.75 -11.79 -18.38
N GLU A 50 7.35 -11.76 -17.18
CA GLU A 50 6.73 -11.13 -16.01
C GLU A 50 6.60 -9.62 -16.19
N SER A 51 7.59 -8.96 -16.78
CA SER A 51 7.51 -7.54 -17.14
C SER A 51 6.40 -7.25 -18.16
N ARG A 52 6.24 -8.10 -19.19
CA ARG A 52 5.11 -8.02 -20.14
C ARG A 52 3.77 -8.29 -19.47
N ASN A 53 3.70 -9.27 -18.56
CA ASN A 53 2.49 -9.55 -17.78
C ASN A 53 2.13 -8.35 -16.90
N LEU A 54 3.09 -7.78 -16.19
CA LEU A 54 2.89 -6.57 -15.38
C LEU A 54 2.46 -5.39 -16.26
N SER A 55 3.10 -5.17 -17.39
CA SER A 55 2.74 -4.11 -18.35
C SER A 55 1.33 -4.32 -18.95
N SER A 56 0.98 -5.56 -19.25
CA SER A 56 -0.36 -5.94 -19.70
C SER A 56 -1.40 -5.73 -18.59
N LEU A 57 -1.10 -6.10 -17.35
CA LEU A 57 -2.01 -5.87 -16.20
C LEU A 57 -2.18 -4.38 -15.89
N ARG A 58 -1.11 -3.58 -16.03
CA ARG A 58 -1.15 -2.11 -15.94
C ARG A 58 -2.10 -1.50 -16.98
N THR A 59 -2.10 -2.03 -18.20
CA THR A 59 -2.93 -1.54 -19.32
C THR A 59 -4.36 -2.11 -19.34
N THR A 60 -4.56 -3.36 -18.93
CA THR A 60 -5.84 -4.11 -19.02
C THR A 60 -6.72 -4.04 -17.76
N ASN A 61 -6.29 -3.29 -16.74
CA ASN A 61 -7.18 -2.66 -15.77
C ASN A 61 -7.94 -3.62 -14.83
N THR A 62 -7.23 -4.53 -14.18
CA THR A 62 -7.76 -5.11 -12.94
C THR A 62 -7.56 -4.08 -11.83
N ILE A 63 -8.67 -3.53 -11.32
CA ILE A 63 -8.74 -2.39 -10.37
C ILE A 63 -7.67 -2.44 -9.26
N GLY A 64 -7.42 -3.62 -8.67
CA GLY A 64 -6.42 -3.78 -7.62
C GLY A 64 -4.96 -3.57 -8.06
N TYR A 65 -4.63 -3.71 -9.34
CA TYR A 65 -3.27 -3.50 -9.84
C TYR A 65 -2.95 -2.02 -10.07
N ARG A 66 -3.93 -1.18 -10.42
CA ARG A 66 -3.71 0.27 -10.53
C ARG A 66 -3.46 0.88 -9.15
N GLU A 67 -4.27 0.52 -8.16
CA GLU A 67 -4.09 0.98 -6.78
C GLU A 67 -2.72 0.52 -6.22
N LYS A 68 -2.39 -0.76 -6.35
CA LYS A 68 -1.05 -1.27 -5.98
C LYS A 68 0.11 -0.59 -6.72
N TRP A 69 -0.07 -0.23 -7.99
CA TRP A 69 0.96 0.50 -8.72
C TRP A 69 1.15 1.90 -8.15
N LEU A 70 0.06 2.60 -7.84
CA LEU A 70 0.13 3.88 -7.14
C LEU A 70 0.82 3.73 -5.77
N HIS A 71 0.57 2.64 -5.03
CA HIS A 71 1.28 2.36 -3.78
C HIS A 71 2.79 2.30 -4.01
N CYS A 72 3.24 1.54 -5.01
CA CYS A 72 4.67 1.40 -5.30
C CYS A 72 5.31 2.75 -5.64
N LEU A 73 4.68 3.57 -6.48
CA LEU A 73 5.19 4.89 -6.85
C LEU A 73 5.27 5.83 -5.63
N LEU A 74 4.24 5.83 -4.79
CA LEU A 74 4.23 6.62 -3.55
C LEU A 74 5.36 6.20 -2.60
N ILE A 75 5.56 4.90 -2.42
CA ILE A 75 6.62 4.35 -1.55
C ILE A 75 8.00 4.74 -2.08
N GLU A 76 8.25 4.57 -3.38
CA GLU A 76 9.51 4.95 -4.02
C GLU A 76 9.81 6.44 -3.81
N GLN A 77 8.82 7.32 -4.05
CA GLN A 77 8.96 8.76 -3.80
C GLN A 77 9.24 9.08 -2.33
N MET A 78 8.53 8.44 -1.38
CA MET A 78 8.76 8.62 0.06
C MET A 78 10.17 8.20 0.48
N GLN A 79 10.73 7.15 -0.13
CA GLN A 79 12.05 6.62 0.20
C GLN A 79 13.21 7.44 -0.39
N ASP A 80 13.06 7.93 -1.63
CA ASP A 80 14.15 8.60 -2.34
C ASP A 80 14.33 10.05 -1.90
N ASN A 81 13.26 10.86 -2.04
CA ASN A 81 13.35 12.32 -1.84
C ASN A 81 12.21 12.88 -0.97
N GLY A 82 11.28 12.03 -0.54
CA GLY A 82 10.01 12.47 0.03
C GLY A 82 9.02 12.91 -1.07
N LEU A 83 7.73 12.76 -0.79
CA LEU A 83 6.69 13.22 -1.71
C LEU A 83 6.46 14.72 -1.47
N SER A 84 6.84 15.58 -2.41
CA SER A 84 6.66 17.03 -2.27
C SER A 84 5.20 17.38 -1.96
N GLY A 85 4.96 18.09 -0.85
CA GLY A 85 3.61 18.39 -0.33
C GLY A 85 3.10 17.42 0.75
N LEU A 86 3.83 16.33 1.01
CA LEU A 86 3.60 15.35 2.06
C LEU A 86 4.92 14.90 2.71
N ASP A 87 5.20 15.44 3.90
CA ASP A 87 6.42 15.13 4.66
C ASP A 87 6.30 13.79 5.39
N LEU A 88 6.26 12.69 4.64
CA LEU A 88 6.09 11.32 5.14
C LEU A 88 7.33 10.46 4.87
N ASP A 89 7.76 9.71 5.88
CA ASP A 89 8.74 8.63 5.77
C ASP A 89 8.03 7.28 5.73
N PHE A 90 8.28 6.47 4.70
CA PHE A 90 7.74 5.12 4.60
C PHE A 90 8.21 4.22 5.75
N LEU A 91 7.30 3.44 6.34
CA LEU A 91 7.62 2.46 7.40
C LEU A 91 7.26 1.01 7.01
N TYR A 92 6.05 0.79 6.50
CA TYR A 92 5.56 -0.56 6.24
C TYR A 92 4.45 -0.57 5.18
N TYR A 93 4.38 -1.65 4.40
CA TYR A 93 3.39 -1.85 3.34
C TYR A 93 2.46 -3.02 3.67
N GLU A 94 1.15 -2.87 3.42
CA GLU A 94 0.11 -3.87 3.68
C GLU A 94 0.15 -4.40 5.14
N THR A 95 0.06 -3.48 6.11
CA THR A 95 0.09 -3.85 7.53
C THR A 95 -1.21 -4.55 7.92
N PRO A 96 -1.18 -5.75 8.52
CA PRO A 96 -2.39 -6.42 8.98
C PRO A 96 -3.13 -5.59 10.04
N ALA A 97 -4.39 -5.23 9.78
CA ALA A 97 -5.25 -4.43 10.65
C ALA A 97 -6.45 -5.23 11.18
N GLY A 98 -6.25 -6.53 11.42
CA GLY A 98 -7.26 -7.42 12.00
C GLY A 98 -8.18 -8.08 10.97
N LYS A 99 -9.38 -8.46 11.44
CA LYS A 99 -10.38 -9.22 10.68
C LYS A 99 -11.71 -8.48 10.70
N VAL A 100 -12.27 -8.17 9.53
CA VAL A 100 -13.63 -7.63 9.42
C VAL A 100 -14.58 -8.69 8.89
N LYS A 101 -15.74 -8.80 9.54
CA LYS A 101 -16.78 -9.75 9.17
C LYS A 101 -17.58 -9.18 7.99
N ARG A 102 -17.39 -9.70 6.79
CA ARG A 102 -18.19 -9.39 5.59
C ARG A 102 -18.95 -10.66 5.16
N ASN A 103 -20.26 -10.57 4.96
CA ASN A 103 -21.10 -11.69 4.51
C ASN A 103 -20.88 -13.01 5.30
N ARG A 104 -20.83 -12.92 6.64
CA ARG A 104 -20.58 -14.04 7.58
C ARG A 104 -19.17 -14.67 7.51
N GLN A 105 -18.26 -14.13 6.71
CA GLN A 105 -16.85 -14.55 6.67
C GLN A 105 -15.92 -13.43 7.16
N PHE A 106 -14.84 -13.80 7.85
CA PHE A 106 -13.84 -12.84 8.28
C PHE A 106 -12.82 -12.60 7.16
N GLY A 107 -12.86 -11.42 6.54
CA GLY A 107 -11.81 -10.94 5.64
C GLY A 107 -10.67 -10.32 6.45
N ARG A 108 -9.43 -10.48 6.00
CA ARG A 108 -8.29 -9.75 6.57
C ARG A 108 -8.30 -8.33 6.00
N GLU A 109 -8.23 -7.34 6.86
CA GLU A 109 -7.99 -5.97 6.42
C GLU A 109 -6.52 -5.63 6.57
N HIS A 110 -6.01 -4.87 5.61
CA HIS A 110 -4.64 -4.40 5.60
C HIS A 110 -4.68 -2.89 5.41
N ILE A 111 -3.88 -2.18 6.19
CA ILE A 111 -3.54 -0.78 5.96
C ILE A 111 -2.60 -0.75 4.76
N ASP A 112 -2.91 0.05 3.74
CA ASP A 112 -2.09 0.15 2.53
C ASP A 112 -0.64 0.51 2.87
N ILE A 113 -0.43 1.66 3.51
CA ILE A 113 0.90 2.14 3.89
C ILE A 113 0.88 2.70 5.31
N LEU A 114 1.86 2.30 6.12
CA LEU A 114 2.24 3.01 7.35
C LEU A 114 3.43 3.90 7.07
N ALA A 115 3.35 5.12 7.57
CA ALA A 115 4.39 6.13 7.46
C ALA A 115 4.61 6.87 8.78
N LYS A 116 5.74 7.56 8.87
CA LYS A 116 6.03 8.54 9.92
C LYS A 116 5.83 9.93 9.34
N ASP A 117 5.05 10.77 10.01
CA ASP A 117 5.03 12.20 9.73
C ASP A 117 6.34 12.84 10.20
N ARG A 118 7.10 13.46 9.30
CA ARG A 118 8.38 14.09 9.65
C ARG A 118 8.20 15.33 10.55
N LYS A 119 7.07 16.02 10.48
CA LYS A 119 6.83 17.27 11.21
C LYS A 119 6.68 17.04 12.70
N ASP A 120 5.89 16.04 13.09
CA ASP A 120 5.53 15.79 14.49
C ASP A 120 5.80 14.35 14.96
N SER A 121 6.39 13.51 14.11
CA SER A 121 6.67 12.09 14.38
C SER A 121 5.40 11.26 14.70
N SER A 122 4.22 11.70 14.27
CA SER A 122 3.00 10.89 14.38
C SER A 122 3.08 9.64 13.50
N LEU A 123 2.42 8.57 13.94
CA LEU A 123 2.18 7.40 13.08
C LEU A 123 1.06 7.75 12.09
N ALA A 124 1.40 7.78 10.81
CA ALA A 124 0.47 8.03 9.72
C ALA A 124 -0.01 6.73 9.08
N VAL A 125 -1.33 6.56 8.99
CA VAL A 125 -2.01 5.59 8.15
C VAL A 125 -2.28 6.28 6.82
N VAL A 126 -1.76 5.73 5.73
CA VAL A 126 -1.98 6.24 4.39
C VAL A 126 -2.89 5.25 3.66
N GLU A 127 -4.09 5.69 3.32
CA GLU A 127 -5.05 4.95 2.49
C GLU A 127 -5.00 5.51 1.07
N VAL A 128 -4.79 4.66 0.09
CA VAL A 128 -4.60 5.10 -1.30
C VAL A 128 -5.76 4.61 -2.14
N LYS A 129 -6.39 5.52 -2.86
CA LYS A 129 -7.53 5.23 -3.72
C LYS A 129 -7.23 5.55 -5.16
N LYS A 130 -7.89 4.81 -6.05
CA LYS A 130 -7.92 5.13 -7.48
C LYS A 130 -8.91 6.27 -7.79
N GLU A 131 -8.85 6.74 -9.03
CA GLU A 131 -9.76 7.71 -9.63
C GLU A 131 -11.24 7.31 -9.44
N GLY A 132 -12.08 8.31 -9.15
CA GLY A 132 -13.53 8.14 -9.01
C GLY A 132 -13.96 7.41 -7.74
N THR A 133 -13.08 7.25 -6.75
CA THR A 133 -13.44 6.65 -5.46
C THR A 133 -14.22 7.63 -4.59
N ASP A 134 -15.23 7.13 -3.88
CA ASP A 134 -15.94 7.89 -2.86
C ASP A 134 -15.03 8.15 -1.64
N ILE A 135 -14.74 9.42 -1.39
CA ILE A 135 -13.87 9.85 -0.29
C ILE A 135 -14.49 9.57 1.07
N GLY A 136 -15.82 9.64 1.21
CA GLY A 136 -16.47 9.34 2.49
C GLY A 136 -16.22 7.91 2.93
N SER A 137 -16.38 6.97 2.00
CA SER A 137 -16.03 5.56 2.19
C SER A 137 -14.53 5.36 2.47
N ALA A 138 -13.65 6.07 1.76
CA ALA A 138 -12.20 6.00 1.99
C ALA A 138 -11.80 6.50 3.39
N VAL A 139 -12.38 7.62 3.85
CA VAL A 139 -12.20 8.14 5.21
C VAL A 139 -12.72 7.15 6.24
N SER A 140 -13.94 6.62 6.05
CA SER A 140 -14.53 5.64 6.96
C SER A 140 -13.67 4.38 7.10
N GLN A 141 -13.11 3.90 5.98
CA GLN A 141 -12.19 2.78 5.95
C GLN A 141 -10.87 3.12 6.66
N GLY A 142 -10.28 4.29 6.37
CA GLY A 142 -9.07 4.73 7.05
C GLY A 142 -9.25 4.88 8.56
N LEU A 143 -10.39 5.43 9.00
CA LEU A 143 -10.71 5.59 10.42
C LEU A 143 -10.94 4.25 11.13
N SER A 144 -11.41 3.21 10.43
CA SER A 144 -11.48 1.86 11.03
C SER A 144 -10.08 1.33 11.38
N TYR A 145 -9.07 1.64 10.56
CA TYR A 145 -7.67 1.30 10.83
C TYR A 145 -7.08 2.10 11.98
N ILE A 146 -7.41 3.39 12.06
CA ILE A 146 -7.06 4.24 13.20
C ILE A 146 -7.66 3.67 14.49
N GLY A 147 -8.94 3.27 14.46
CA GLY A 147 -9.60 2.61 15.58
C GLY A 147 -8.89 1.33 16.02
N TRP A 148 -8.49 0.48 15.06
CA TRP A 148 -7.72 -0.73 15.36
C TRP A 148 -6.38 -0.41 16.04
N LEU A 149 -5.62 0.56 15.52
CA LEU A 149 -4.36 1.00 16.10
C LEU A 149 -4.56 1.56 17.51
N TRP A 150 -5.61 2.35 17.71
CA TRP A 150 -5.96 2.94 19.00
C TRP A 150 -6.25 1.88 20.07
N GLU A 151 -7.08 0.88 19.73
CA GLU A 151 -7.41 -0.24 20.62
C GLU A 151 -6.17 -1.07 20.99
N HIS A 152 -5.25 -1.26 20.05
CA HIS A 152 -4.09 -2.14 20.22
C HIS A 152 -2.81 -1.40 20.61
N LYS A 153 -2.85 -0.07 20.80
CA LYS A 153 -1.65 0.78 20.98
C LYS A 153 -0.72 0.31 22.11
N LYS A 154 -1.29 -0.20 23.21
CA LYS A 154 -0.51 -0.71 24.36
C LYS A 154 0.39 -1.88 23.97
N HIS A 155 -0.07 -2.74 23.07
CA HIS A 155 0.67 -3.89 22.56
C HIS A 155 1.66 -3.49 21.45
N LEU A 156 1.30 -2.50 20.65
CA LEU A 156 2.12 -2.03 19.52
C LEU A 156 3.30 -1.15 19.97
N LYS A 157 3.13 -0.34 21.03
CA LYS A 157 4.15 0.63 21.50
C LYS A 157 5.53 -0.01 21.79
N PRO A 158 5.64 -1.16 22.49
CA PRO A 158 6.93 -1.84 22.65
C PRO A 158 7.55 -2.29 21.33
N ARG A 159 6.72 -2.79 20.39
CA ARG A 159 7.18 -3.29 19.10
C ARG A 159 7.70 -2.16 18.22
N ILE A 160 6.98 -1.04 18.17
CA ILE A 160 7.39 0.21 17.49
C ILE A 160 8.75 0.68 18.01
N LYS A 161 8.97 0.68 19.33
CA LYS A 161 10.26 1.03 19.93
C LYS A 161 11.36 0.05 19.51
N GLN A 162 11.07 -1.25 19.50
CA GLN A 162 12.03 -2.29 19.15
C GLN A 162 12.50 -2.19 17.69
N VAL A 163 11.60 -1.87 16.75
CA VAL A 163 11.95 -1.70 15.33
C VAL A 163 12.52 -0.32 15.01
N GLY A 164 12.60 0.58 16.00
CA GLY A 164 13.27 1.87 15.85
C GLY A 164 12.55 2.87 14.95
N TRP A 165 11.23 2.73 14.74
CA TRP A 165 10.47 3.62 13.84
C TRP A 165 10.45 5.08 14.29
N GLY A 166 10.70 5.35 15.58
CA GLY A 166 10.78 6.72 16.09
C GLY A 166 9.49 7.51 15.87
N VAL A 167 8.33 6.84 16.00
CA VAL A 167 6.99 7.42 15.90
C VAL A 167 6.27 7.43 17.26
N SER A 168 5.36 8.38 17.43
CA SER A 168 4.38 8.39 18.49
C SER A 168 3.10 7.70 18.02
N ILE A 169 2.68 6.63 18.69
CA ILE A 169 1.37 6.00 18.48
C ILE A 169 0.26 6.69 19.29
N ASP A 170 0.62 7.64 20.16
CA ASP A 170 -0.34 8.43 20.93
C ASP A 170 -0.88 9.64 20.13
N SER A 171 -0.26 9.92 18.97
CA SER A 171 -0.71 10.89 17.97
C SER A 171 -0.84 10.16 16.64
N LEU A 172 -2.07 10.06 16.13
CA LEU A 172 -2.36 9.35 14.89
C LEU A 172 -2.71 10.34 13.78
N ARG A 173 -2.27 10.03 12.56
CA ARG A 173 -2.67 10.76 11.36
C ARG A 173 -3.26 9.78 10.36
N LEU A 174 -4.35 10.16 9.71
CA LEU A 174 -4.89 9.48 8.54
C LEU A 174 -4.63 10.37 7.32
N VAL A 175 -4.10 9.78 6.25
CA VAL A 175 -3.87 10.47 4.98
C VAL A 175 -4.61 9.69 3.90
N ILE A 176 -5.59 10.30 3.27
CA ILE A 176 -6.28 9.73 2.11
C ILE A 176 -5.64 10.32 0.86
N ILE A 177 -5.03 9.48 0.02
CA ILE A 177 -4.43 9.91 -1.25
C ILE A 177 -5.29 9.40 -2.40
N ALA A 178 -5.78 10.29 -3.25
CA ALA A 178 -6.55 9.93 -4.42
C ALA A 178 -6.25 10.87 -5.60
N PRO A 179 -6.19 10.35 -6.84
CA PRO A 179 -6.10 11.18 -8.03
C PRO A 179 -7.43 11.85 -8.36
N ASP A 180 -7.36 13.10 -8.78
CA ASP A 180 -8.49 13.85 -9.36
C ASP A 180 -9.73 14.00 -8.48
N VAL A 181 -9.50 14.25 -7.21
CA VAL A 181 -10.60 14.43 -6.26
C VAL A 181 -10.69 15.90 -5.88
N ASP A 182 -11.90 16.44 -5.95
CA ASP A 182 -12.24 17.72 -5.33
C ASP A 182 -12.32 17.55 -3.81
N ILE A 183 -11.15 17.67 -3.18
CA ILE A 183 -11.00 17.54 -1.73
C ILE A 183 -11.41 18.82 -0.98
N GLN A 184 -11.55 19.97 -1.66
CA GLN A 184 -11.84 21.25 -1.00
C GLN A 184 -13.30 21.37 -0.60
N ASN A 185 -14.20 20.78 -1.37
CA ASN A 185 -15.64 20.79 -1.10
C ASN A 185 -16.12 19.56 -0.31
N PHE A 186 -15.20 18.68 0.11
CA PHE A 186 -15.57 17.50 0.88
C PHE A 186 -16.00 17.86 2.30
N ALA A 187 -17.19 17.40 2.69
CA ALA A 187 -17.73 17.55 4.04
C ALA A 187 -17.78 16.21 4.75
N LEU A 188 -17.18 16.14 5.95
CA LEU A 188 -17.26 14.97 6.81
C LEU A 188 -18.67 14.75 7.34
N ASP A 189 -19.11 13.49 7.34
CA ASP A 189 -20.29 13.06 8.07
C ASP A 189 -20.06 13.11 9.59
N ALA A 190 -21.14 13.13 10.36
CA ALA A 190 -21.09 13.27 11.82
C ALA A 190 -20.36 12.11 12.51
N VAL A 191 -20.49 10.88 12.00
CA VAL A 191 -19.86 9.69 12.60
C VAL A 191 -18.35 9.76 12.42
N SER A 192 -17.89 10.13 11.22
CA SER A 192 -16.46 10.33 10.96
C SER A 192 -15.86 11.42 11.85
N LYS A 193 -16.57 12.52 12.12
CA LYS A 193 -16.11 13.57 13.05
C LYS A 193 -15.96 13.06 14.48
N GLU A 194 -16.96 12.34 14.99
CA GLU A 194 -16.90 11.73 16.33
C GLU A 194 -15.71 10.78 16.47
N TRP A 195 -15.40 9.99 15.44
CA TRP A 195 -14.25 9.08 15.44
C TRP A 195 -12.92 9.82 15.42
N ILE A 196 -12.81 10.90 14.63
CA ILE A 196 -11.62 11.77 14.59
C ILE A 196 -11.31 12.32 15.99
N GLU A 197 -12.34 12.86 16.67
CA GLU A 197 -12.22 13.38 18.04
C GLU A 197 -11.87 12.27 19.04
N MET A 198 -12.60 11.15 19.00
CA MET A 198 -12.41 10.02 19.92
C MET A 198 -10.99 9.44 19.86
N TYR A 199 -10.41 9.35 18.67
CA TYR A 199 -9.08 8.78 18.46
C TYR A 199 -7.96 9.82 18.52
N ASN A 200 -8.29 11.10 18.72
CA ASN A 200 -7.34 12.22 18.64
C ASN A 200 -6.50 12.13 17.35
N CYS A 201 -7.19 11.91 16.23
CA CYS A 201 -6.58 11.68 14.92
C CYS A 201 -6.63 12.97 14.09
N LYS A 202 -5.57 13.28 13.35
CA LYS A 202 -5.63 14.30 12.27
C LYS A 202 -5.91 13.61 10.95
N VAL A 203 -6.78 14.19 10.11
CA VAL A 203 -7.07 13.60 8.79
C VAL A 203 -6.67 14.57 7.70
N ASN A 204 -5.91 14.10 6.72
CA ASN A 204 -5.52 14.85 5.54
C ASN A 204 -6.11 14.19 4.29
N LEU A 205 -6.77 14.98 3.45
CA LEU A 205 -7.14 14.59 2.10
C LEU A 205 -6.12 15.16 1.14
N VAL A 206 -5.62 14.30 0.26
CA VAL A 206 -4.54 14.63 -0.67
C VAL A 206 -4.98 14.26 -2.07
N SER A 207 -5.02 15.27 -2.92
CA SER A 207 -5.22 15.12 -4.35
C SER A 207 -3.87 15.04 -5.05
N ILE A 208 -3.73 14.11 -5.99
CA ILE A 208 -2.56 13.98 -6.86
C ILE A 208 -2.94 14.19 -8.34
N ASN A 209 -1.95 14.46 -9.18
CA ASN A 209 -2.14 14.65 -10.62
C ASN A 209 -2.83 13.44 -11.28
N GLN A 210 -3.80 13.71 -12.17
CA GLN A 210 -4.56 12.70 -12.94
C GLN A 210 -3.67 11.77 -13.76
N ASP A 211 -2.60 12.29 -14.34
CA ASP A 211 -1.76 11.59 -15.32
C ASP A 211 -0.62 10.78 -14.69
N TRP A 212 -0.67 10.53 -13.38
CA TRP A 212 0.38 9.82 -12.63
C TRP A 212 0.72 8.46 -13.25
N GLY A 213 -0.27 7.71 -13.71
CA GLY A 213 -0.08 6.38 -14.29
C GLY A 213 0.51 6.43 -15.70
N ARG A 214 0.41 7.56 -16.41
CA ARG A 214 0.99 7.72 -17.74
C ARG A 214 2.47 8.10 -17.66
N ASN A 215 2.79 9.00 -16.74
CA ASN A 215 4.14 9.57 -16.62
C ASN A 215 4.98 8.85 -15.56
N GLU A 216 4.39 7.87 -14.86
CA GLU A 216 4.97 7.17 -13.70
C GLU A 216 5.50 8.15 -12.64
N ASN A 217 4.80 9.28 -12.47
CA ASN A 217 5.20 10.36 -11.60
C ASN A 217 4.02 10.88 -10.78
N VAL A 218 4.20 10.96 -9.47
CA VAL A 218 3.18 11.44 -8.54
C VAL A 218 3.57 12.81 -8.02
N SER A 219 2.64 13.75 -8.13
CA SER A 219 2.77 15.10 -7.60
C SER A 219 1.48 15.48 -6.87
N VAL A 220 1.64 16.08 -5.69
CA VAL A 220 0.51 16.59 -4.90
C VAL A 220 -0.04 17.84 -5.56
N THR A 221 -1.33 17.82 -5.88
CA THR A 221 -2.08 18.95 -6.46
C THR A 221 -2.97 19.64 -5.44
N GLY A 222 -3.27 18.97 -4.31
CA GLY A 222 -3.97 19.56 -3.17
C GLY A 222 -3.71 18.77 -1.89
N ASN A 223 -3.64 19.47 -0.76
CA ASN A 223 -3.53 18.86 0.57
C ASN A 223 -4.40 19.68 1.53
N PHE A 224 -5.41 19.04 2.10
CA PHE A 224 -6.40 19.68 2.97
C PHE A 224 -6.54 18.86 4.26
N GLU A 225 -6.25 19.49 5.40
CA GLU A 225 -6.50 18.89 6.71
C GLU A 225 -7.97 19.11 7.09
N ILE A 226 -8.65 18.03 7.45
CA ILE A 226 -10.04 18.04 7.91
C ILE A 226 -10.07 17.73 9.41
N GLY A 227 -10.78 18.58 10.15
CA GLY A 227 -10.95 18.55 11.60
C GLY A 227 -12.01 19.56 11.99
#